data_AF-A0A3B8YKT6-F1
#
_entry.id   AF-A0A3B8YKT6-F1
#
_cell.length_a   1.000
_cell.length_b   1.000
_cell.length_c   1.000
_cell.angle_alpha   90.00
_cell.angle_beta   90.00
_cell.angle_gamma   90.00
#
_symmetry.space_group_name_H-M   'P 1'
#
loop_
_entity.id
_entity.type
_entity.pdbx_description
1 polymer ?
#
loop_
_entity_poly.entity_id
_entity_poly.type
_entity_poly.pdbx_seq_one_letter_code
_entity_poly.pdbx_strand_id
1 'polypeptide(L)'
;MEVSTELILLIGSFLFFVSMLVGKAGHKFGVPVLLLFLLVGMIFGGDGFGLNFENIQIAQAIGTVCLTIILFSGGLDTKFREIKPVIQPGVVLATLGVFITAIITGIFTWWLSDQVYTGLGVG
;
A
#
# COMPACT_ATOMS: atom_id res chain seq x y z
N MET A 1 -4.99 19.35 26.77
CA MET A 1 -5.31 19.79 25.39
C MET A 1 -6.48 18.93 24.94
N GLU A 2 -7.70 19.44 25.08
CA GLU A 2 -8.89 18.76 24.57
C GLU A 2 -8.97 19.04 23.08
N VAL A 3 -8.85 17.99 22.26
CA VAL A 3 -9.05 18.10 20.82
C VAL A 3 -10.53 18.42 20.61
N SER A 4 -10.86 19.64 20.21
CA SER A 4 -12.26 20.07 20.03
C SER A 4 -12.92 19.26 18.91
N THR A 5 -14.14 18.76 19.16
CA THR A 5 -14.92 17.94 18.22
C THR A 5 -15.07 18.61 16.86
N GLU A 6 -15.15 19.94 16.82
CA GLU A 6 -15.24 20.74 15.60
C GLU A 6 -14.01 20.54 14.71
N LEU A 7 -12.81 20.49 15.31
CA LEU A 7 -11.55 20.30 14.58
C LEU A 7 -11.49 18.91 13.96
N ILE A 8 -11.93 17.87 14.68
CA ILE A 8 -11.98 16.49 14.18
C ILE A 8 -12.96 16.39 13.00
N LEU A 9 -14.15 16.99 13.13
CA LEU A 9 -15.13 17.01 12.06
C LEU A 9 -14.66 17.82 10.85
N LEU A 10 -13.96 18.94 11.06
CA LEU A 10 -13.37 19.75 10.00
C LEU A 10 -12.31 18.94 9.23
N ILE A 11 -11.36 18.33 9.94
CA ILE A 11 -10.29 17.52 9.35
C ILE A 11 -10.89 16.31 8.62
N GLY A 12 -11.86 15.62 9.23
CA GLY A 12 -12.54 14.48 8.61
C GLY A 12 -13.27 14.85 7.34
N SER A 13 -14.08 15.92 7.36
CA SER A 13 -14.81 16.41 6.18
C SER A 13 -13.86 16.84 5.06
N PHE A 14 -12.78 17.54 5.39
CA PHE A 14 -11.76 17.94 4.42
C PHE A 14 -11.06 16.73 3.78
N LEU A 15 -10.68 15.73 4.59
CA LEU A 15 -10.10 14.48 4.10
C LEU A 15 -11.06 13.73 3.17
N PHE A 16 -12.35 13.63 3.52
CA PHE A 16 -13.38 13.04 2.66
C PHE A 16 -13.52 13.79 1.34
N PHE A 17 -13.56 15.13 1.40
CA PHE A 17 -13.65 15.98 0.22
C PHE A 17 -12.47 15.78 -0.74
N VAL A 18 -11.23 15.80 -0.21
CA VAL A 18 -10.03 15.53 -1.01
C VAL A 18 -10.06 14.13 -1.60
N SER A 19 -10.45 13.12 -0.81
CA SER A 19 -10.56 11.73 -1.27
C SER A 19 -11.55 11.57 -2.44
N MET A 20 -12.67 12.27 -2.40
CA MET A 20 -13.67 12.28 -3.47
C MET A 20 -13.13 12.95 -4.76
N LEU A 21 -12.38 14.05 -4.63
CA LEU A 21 -11.74 14.71 -5.77
C LEU A 21 -10.69 13.81 -6.42
N VAL A 22 -9.84 13.16 -5.62
CA VAL A 22 -8.79 12.24 -6.09
C VAL A 22 -9.41 11.01 -6.75
N GLY A 23 -10.47 10.42 -6.16
CA GLY A 23 -11.18 9.28 -6.74
C GLY A 23 -11.79 9.57 -8.11
N LYS A 24 -12.36 10.77 -8.29
CA LYS A 24 -12.92 11.21 -9.58
C LYS A 24 -11.84 11.53 -10.62
N ALA A 25 -10.70 12.08 -10.19
CA ALA A 25 -9.57 12.35 -11.08
C ALA A 25 -8.91 11.04 -11.56
N GLY A 26 -8.67 10.07 -10.68
CA GLY A 26 -8.07 8.78 -11.02
C GLY A 26 -8.83 8.04 -12.13
N HIS A 27 -10.17 8.09 -12.08
CA HIS A 27 -11.01 7.44 -13.09
C HIS A 27 -10.99 8.11 -14.47
N LYS A 28 -10.64 9.42 -14.54
CA LYS A 28 -10.59 10.20 -15.79
C LYS A 28 -9.20 10.20 -16.44
N PHE A 29 -8.14 10.13 -15.64
CA PHE A 29 -6.75 10.18 -16.15
C PHE A 29 -6.17 8.80 -16.47
N GLY A 30 -6.85 7.69 -16.15
CA GLY A 30 -6.36 6.33 -16.42
C GLY A 30 -5.11 5.95 -15.60
N VAL A 31 -4.66 6.84 -14.70
CA VAL A 31 -3.52 6.62 -13.82
C VAL A 31 -3.98 5.78 -12.63
N PRO A 32 -3.31 4.66 -12.31
CA PRO A 32 -3.58 3.87 -11.12
C PRO A 32 -3.64 4.76 -9.87
N VAL A 33 -4.74 4.69 -9.13
CA VAL A 33 -4.94 5.47 -7.89
C VAL A 33 -3.76 5.30 -6.91
N LEU A 34 -3.14 4.13 -6.90
CA LEU A 34 -1.94 3.84 -6.12
C LEU A 34 -0.78 4.79 -6.43
N LEU A 35 -0.55 5.15 -7.70
CA LEU A 35 0.51 6.08 -8.10
C LEU A 35 0.22 7.50 -7.60
N LEU A 36 -1.05 7.92 -7.55
CA LEU A 36 -1.42 9.21 -6.97
C LEU A 36 -1.10 9.26 -5.48
N PHE A 37 -1.46 8.21 -4.73
CA PHE A 37 -1.12 8.12 -3.30
C PHE A 37 0.40 8.10 -3.07
N LEU A 38 1.16 7.40 -3.92
CA LEU A 38 2.62 7.41 -3.87
C LEU A 38 3.20 8.81 -4.07
N LEU A 39 2.75 9.54 -5.10
CA LEU A 39 3.23 10.90 -5.37
C LEU A 39 2.91 11.86 -4.23
N VAL A 40 1.70 11.79 -3.68
CA VAL A 40 1.33 12.58 -2.50
C VAL A 40 2.29 12.25 -1.33
N GLY A 41 2.52 10.96 -1.05
CA GLY A 41 3.47 10.54 -0.02
C GLY A 41 4.89 11.09 -0.25
N MET A 42 5.39 11.05 -1.49
CA MET A 42 6.70 11.58 -1.85
C MET A 42 6.79 13.11 -1.69
N ILE A 43 5.76 13.84 -2.11
CA ILE A 43 5.69 15.31 -1.97
C ILE A 43 5.67 15.73 -0.51
N PHE A 44 4.97 14.98 0.36
CA PHE A 44 4.91 15.31 1.77
C PHE A 44 6.10 14.75 2.58
N GLY A 45 6.82 13.76 2.06
CA GLY A 45 7.97 13.14 2.71
C GLY A 45 9.21 14.04 2.83
N GLY A 46 10.32 13.46 3.27
CA GLY A 46 11.57 14.15 3.58
C GLY A 46 12.13 15.01 2.44
N ASP A 47 12.05 14.53 1.19
CA ASP A 47 12.55 15.25 0.00
C ASP A 47 11.60 16.34 -0.53
N GLY A 48 10.38 16.42 0.00
CA GLY A 48 9.38 17.38 -0.43
C GLY A 48 9.14 18.47 0.62
N PHE A 49 8.01 18.40 1.33
CA PHE A 49 7.68 19.33 2.42
C PHE A 49 8.46 19.09 3.72
N GLY A 50 9.33 18.08 3.77
CA GLY A 50 10.24 17.85 4.89
C GLY A 50 9.60 17.20 6.10
N LEU A 51 8.48 16.48 5.94
CA LEU A 51 7.92 15.68 7.05
C LEU A 51 8.81 14.46 7.28
N ASN A 52 9.73 14.59 8.24
CA ASN A 52 10.56 13.49 8.71
C ASN A 52 9.75 12.61 9.66
N PHE A 53 9.10 11.60 9.09
CA PHE A 53 8.38 10.59 9.84
C PHE A 53 9.34 9.45 10.22
N GLU A 54 9.90 9.51 11.42
CA GLU A 54 10.86 8.51 11.93
C GLU A 54 10.23 7.47 12.87
N ASN A 55 8.91 7.50 13.05
CA ASN A 55 8.23 6.61 13.99
C ASN A 55 7.72 5.33 13.31
N ILE A 56 8.58 4.31 13.26
CA ILE A 56 8.27 3.00 12.68
C ILE A 56 7.06 2.35 13.36
N GLN A 57 6.89 2.54 14.67
CA GLN A 57 5.81 1.91 15.44
C GLN A 57 4.44 2.43 15.02
N ILE A 58 4.31 3.75 14.81
CA ILE A 58 3.07 4.38 14.33
C ILE A 58 2.78 3.95 12.89
N ALA A 59 3.80 3.93 12.01
CA ALA A 59 3.62 3.45 10.63
C ALA A 59 3.13 2.00 10.61
N GLN A 60 3.73 1.13 11.40
CA GLN A 60 3.34 -0.28 11.49
C GLN A 60 1.92 -0.43 12.04
N ALA A 61 1.54 0.33 13.08
CA ALA A 61 0.20 0.28 13.66
C ALA A 61 -0.86 0.69 12.62
N ILE A 62 -0.67 1.82 11.95
CA ILE A 62 -1.59 2.30 10.90
C ILE A 62 -1.64 1.30 9.74
N GLY A 63 -0.47 0.87 9.25
CA GLY A 63 -0.37 -0.10 8.15
C GLY A 63 -1.07 -1.43 8.46
N THR A 64 -0.94 -1.93 9.69
CA THR A 64 -1.60 -3.18 10.12
C THR A 64 -3.12 -3.02 10.15
N VAL A 65 -3.62 -1.89 10.68
CA VAL A 65 -5.06 -1.60 10.70
C VAL A 65 -5.60 -1.47 9.27
N CYS A 66 -4.92 -0.71 8.41
CA CYS A 66 -5.29 -0.56 7.01
C CYS A 66 -5.27 -1.90 6.27
N LEU A 67 -4.21 -2.70 6.42
CA LEU A 67 -4.09 -4.02 5.80
C LEU A 67 -5.23 -4.94 6.24
N THR A 68 -5.55 -4.95 7.53
CA THR A 68 -6.66 -5.75 8.07
C THR A 68 -7.98 -5.34 7.42
N ILE A 69 -8.27 -4.04 7.32
CA ILE A 69 -9.49 -3.53 6.68
C ILE A 69 -9.53 -3.91 5.19
N ILE A 70 -8.42 -3.74 4.47
CA ILE A 70 -8.34 -4.06 3.02
C ILE A 70 -8.59 -5.54 2.79
N LEU A 71 -7.91 -6.42 3.55
CA LEU A 71 -8.08 -7.87 3.43
C LEU A 71 -9.49 -8.31 3.82
N PHE A 72 -10.06 -7.72 4.87
CA PHE A 72 -11.40 -8.03 5.32
C PHE A 72 -12.46 -7.60 4.29
N SER A 73 -12.38 -6.36 3.78
CA SER A 73 -13.30 -5.88 2.74
C SER A 73 -13.20 -6.74 1.48
N GLY A 74 -11.99 -6.97 0.98
CA GLY A 74 -11.79 -7.81 -0.21
C GLY A 74 -12.30 -9.23 -0.04
N GLY A 75 -12.15 -9.80 1.17
CA GLY A 75 -12.70 -11.11 1.51
C GLY A 75 -14.24 -11.14 1.54
N LEU A 76 -14.88 -10.12 2.14
CA LEU A 76 -16.34 -10.01 2.23
C LEU A 76 -17.00 -9.71 0.88
N ASP A 77 -16.37 -8.89 0.05
CA ASP A 77 -16.86 -8.52 -1.28
C ASP A 77 -16.80 -9.71 -2.27
N THR A 78 -16.05 -10.76 -1.93
CA THR A 78 -15.88 -11.96 -2.76
C THR A 78 -17.09 -12.88 -2.66
N LYS A 79 -17.86 -13.01 -3.76
CA LYS A 79 -19.01 -13.92 -3.82
C LYS A 79 -18.55 -15.37 -3.95
N PHE A 80 -18.85 -16.18 -2.94
CA PHE A 80 -18.49 -17.60 -2.91
C PHE A 80 -18.96 -18.39 -4.15
N ARG A 81 -20.14 -18.04 -4.68
CA ARG A 81 -20.71 -18.69 -5.87
C ARG A 81 -19.89 -18.48 -7.14
N GLU A 82 -19.22 -17.33 -7.26
CA GLU A 82 -18.39 -16.98 -8.42
C GLU A 82 -17.00 -17.61 -8.32
N ILE A 83 -16.43 -17.70 -7.11
CA ILE A 83 -15.11 -18.31 -6.91
C ILE A 83 -15.13 -19.83 -6.88
N LYS A 84 -16.23 -20.47 -6.43
CA LYS A 84 -16.36 -21.92 -6.27
C LYS A 84 -15.76 -22.75 -7.44
N PRO A 85 -16.04 -22.46 -8.73
CA PRO A 85 -15.47 -23.23 -9.84
C PRO A 85 -13.95 -23.12 -10.01
N VAL A 86 -13.31 -22.07 -9.45
CA VAL A 86 -11.88 -21.76 -9.63
C VAL A 86 -11.08 -21.76 -8.33
N ILE A 87 -11.67 -22.20 -7.21
CA ILE A 87 -10.96 -22.26 -5.91
C ILE A 87 -9.70 -23.12 -5.99
N GLN A 88 -9.75 -24.29 -6.62
CA GLN A 88 -8.60 -25.19 -6.69
C GLN A 88 -7.38 -24.55 -7.38
N PRO A 89 -7.48 -24.03 -8.62
CA PRO A 89 -6.34 -23.34 -9.24
C PRO A 89 -5.97 -22.07 -8.47
N GLY A 90 -6.94 -21.35 -7.91
CA GLY A 90 -6.70 -20.16 -7.09
C GLY A 90 -5.82 -20.43 -5.86
N VAL A 91 -6.09 -21.50 -5.12
CA VAL A 91 -5.30 -21.91 -3.95
C VAL A 91 -3.88 -22.31 -4.35
N VAL A 92 -3.72 -23.04 -5.46
CA VAL A 92 -2.40 -23.44 -5.97
C VAL A 92 -1.57 -22.21 -6.37
N LEU A 93 -2.17 -21.26 -7.08
CA LEU A 93 -1.53 -20.00 -7.46
C LEU A 93 -1.15 -19.15 -6.24
N ALA A 94 -2.05 -19.05 -5.25
CA ALA A 94 -1.82 -18.28 -4.04
C ALA A 94 -0.73 -18.88 -3.12
N THR A 95 -0.47 -20.19 -3.19
CA THR A 95 0.52 -20.88 -2.35
C THR A 95 1.80 -21.16 -3.12
N LEU A 96 1.77 -22.14 -4.03
CA LEU A 96 2.93 -22.55 -4.82
C LEU A 96 3.40 -21.44 -5.76
N GLY A 97 2.47 -20.74 -6.41
CA GLY A 97 2.80 -19.62 -7.29
C GLY A 97 3.56 -18.52 -6.56
N VAL A 98 3.03 -18.06 -5.41
CA VAL A 98 3.68 -17.03 -4.57
C VAL A 98 5.00 -17.53 -3.98
N PHE A 99 5.09 -18.79 -3.56
CA PHE A 99 6.33 -19.35 -3.03
C PHE A 99 7.45 -19.35 -4.08
N ILE A 100 7.15 -19.79 -5.31
CA ILE A 100 8.11 -19.81 -6.41
C ILE A 100 8.52 -18.38 -6.79
N THR A 101 7.57 -17.44 -6.93
CA THR A 101 7.90 -16.06 -7.29
C THR A 101 8.69 -15.36 -6.19
N ALA A 102 8.41 -15.62 -4.91
CA ALA A 102 9.17 -15.10 -3.78
C ALA A 102 10.61 -15.60 -3.78
N ILE A 103 10.84 -16.90 -4.04
CA ILE A 103 12.21 -17.46 -4.14
C ILE A 103 12.96 -16.85 -5.32
N ILE A 104 12.36 -16.83 -6.51
CA ILE A 104 13.02 -16.31 -7.71
C ILE A 104 13.37 -14.83 -7.53
N THR A 105 12.40 -14.03 -7.06
CA THR A 105 12.61 -12.58 -6.82
C THR A 105 13.62 -12.35 -5.71
N GLY A 106 13.61 -13.18 -4.67
CA GLY A 106 14.57 -13.13 -3.56
C GLY A 106 16.00 -13.43 -4.01
N ILE A 107 16.21 -14.52 -4.77
CA ILE A 107 17.52 -14.88 -5.32
C ILE A 107 18.01 -13.81 -6.31
N PHE A 108 17.12 -13.33 -7.18
CA PHE A 108 17.45 -12.28 -8.14
C PHE A 108 17.88 -10.98 -7.43
N THR A 109 17.11 -10.56 -6.41
CA THR A 109 17.44 -9.38 -5.61
C THR A 109 18.75 -9.60 -4.85
N TRP A 110 18.97 -10.76 -4.24
CA TRP A 110 20.23 -11.07 -3.55
C TRP A 110 21.45 -11.00 -4.48
N TRP A 111 21.36 -11.61 -5.66
CA TRP A 111 22.41 -11.59 -6.67
C TRP A 111 22.70 -10.17 -7.19
N LEU A 112 21.65 -9.40 -7.47
CA LEU A 112 21.77 -8.01 -7.91
C LEU A 112 22.33 -7.13 -6.79
N SER A 113 21.91 -7.36 -5.55
CA SER A 113 22.39 -6.61 -4.40
C SER A 113 23.87 -6.85 -4.15
N ASP A 114 24.38 -8.07 -4.32
CA ASP A 114 25.81 -8.39 -4.22
C ASP A 114 26.64 -7.61 -5.26
N GLN A 115 26.17 -7.55 -6.51
CA GLN A 115 26.80 -6.73 -7.55
C GLN A 115 26.70 -5.22 -7.28
N VAL A 116 25.57 -4.75 -6.74
CA VAL A 116 25.32 -3.34 -6.44
C VAL A 116 26.14 -2.88 -5.22
N TYR A 117 26.23 -3.67 -4.15
CA TYR A 117 27.06 -3.36 -2.98
C TYR A 117 28.55 -3.34 -3.33
N THR A 118 29.01 -4.29 -4.14
CA THR A 118 30.40 -4.33 -4.64
C THR A 118 30.68 -3.17 -5.60
N GLY A 119 29.72 -2.81 -6.45
CA GLY A 119 29.84 -1.69 -7.41
C GLY A 119 29.76 -0.29 -6.80
N LEU A 120 29.11 -0.15 -5.64
CA LEU A 120 29.04 1.10 -4.88
C LEU A 120 30.21 1.28 -3.88
N GLY A 121 31.07 0.27 -3.73
CA GLY A 121 32.25 0.34 -2.86
C GLY A 121 31.91 0.38 -1.36
N VAL A 122 30.76 -0.17 -0.95
CA VAL A 122 30.29 -0.18 0.46
C VAL A 122 30.49 -1.58 1.08
N GLY A 123 31.49 -2.33 0.63
CA GLY A 123 31.87 -3.65 1.16
C GLY A 123 33.31 -3.66 1.66
#